data_AF-A0A3D3NIB1-F1
#
_entry.id   AF-A0A3D3NIB1-F1
#
_cell.length_a   1.000
_cell.length_b   1.000
_cell.length_c   1.000
_cell.angle_alpha   90.00
_cell.angle_beta   90.00
_cell.angle_gamma   90.00
#
_symmetry.space_group_name_H-M   'P 1'
#
loop_
_entity.id
_entity.type
_entity.pdbx_description
1 polymer ?
#
loop_
_entity_poly.entity_id
_entity_poly.type
_entity_poly.pdbx_seq_one_letter_code
_entity_poly.pdbx_strand_id
1 'polypeptide(L)' 'EAIDYTPARQRRGQSSVVVRSFMAHHQGMSLLALAYLLLDRPMQRRFESEALFQAIMLLLQERIPKATALFSHTAQ' A
#
# COMPACT_ATOMS: atom_id res chain seq x y z
N GLU A 1 18.53 0.79 -3.64
CA GLU A 1 17.07 0.55 -3.65
C GLU A 1 16.37 1.11 -4.89
N ALA A 2 16.96 2.08 -5.60
CA ALA A 2 16.43 2.56 -6.87
C ALA A 2 17.54 2.70 -7.92
N ILE A 3 17.12 2.70 -9.19
CA ILE A 3 17.94 3.04 -10.36
C ILE A 3 17.21 4.17 -11.09
N ASP A 4 17.92 5.26 -11.38
CA ASP A 4 17.36 6.36 -12.17
C ASP A 4 17.69 6.16 -13.65
N TYR A 5 16.65 6.10 -14.48
CA TYR A 5 16.71 5.94 -15.93
C TYR A 5 16.48 7.25 -16.70
N THR A 6 16.35 8.39 -16.01
CA THR A 6 15.98 9.65 -16.66
C THR A 6 17.10 10.16 -17.56
N PRO A 7 16.92 10.24 -18.90
CA PRO A 7 18.03 10.48 -19.83
C PRO A 7 18.78 11.79 -19.58
N ALA A 8 18.06 12.87 -19.28
CA ALA A 8 18.65 14.19 -19.02
C ALA A 8 19.56 14.25 -17.79
N ARG A 9 19.46 13.26 -16.87
CA ARG A 9 20.29 13.17 -15.65
C ARG A 9 21.46 12.20 -15.80
N GLN A 10 21.58 11.50 -16.93
CA GLN A 10 22.64 10.51 -17.13
C GLN A 10 23.95 11.15 -17.56
N ARG A 11 25.06 10.54 -17.13
CA ARG A 11 26.39 10.86 -17.66
C ARG A 11 26.52 10.35 -19.08
N ARG A 12 27.37 10.99 -19.89
CA ARG A 12 27.62 10.58 -21.27
C ARG A 12 28.03 9.11 -21.33
N GLY A 13 27.33 8.34 -22.16
CA GLY A 13 27.55 6.89 -22.32
C GLY A 13 26.94 6.01 -21.24
N GLN A 14 26.15 6.55 -20.31
CA GLN A 14 25.39 5.77 -19.33
C GLN A 14 23.90 5.75 -19.70
N SER A 15 23.25 4.60 -19.57
CA SER A 15 21.80 4.44 -19.78
C SER A 15 21.00 4.56 -18.47
N SER A 16 21.66 4.37 -17.32
CA SER A 16 21.06 4.50 -16.00
C SER A 16 22.13 4.71 -14.93
N VAL A 17 21.70 5.07 -13.72
CA VAL A 17 22.58 5.19 -12.56
C VAL A 17 21.93 4.62 -11.31
N VAL A 18 22.71 3.89 -10.51
CA VAL A 18 22.27 3.42 -9.20
C VAL A 18 22.17 4.61 -8.24
N VAL A 19 21.00 4.79 -7.64
CA VAL A 19 20.79 5.82 -6.60
C VAL A 19 21.36 5.29 -5.29
N ARG A 20 22.43 5.94 -4.81
CA ARG A 20 23.13 5.60 -3.57
C ARG A 20 22.45 6.26 -2.36
N SER A 21 21.20 5.88 -2.12
CA SER A 21 20.46 6.25 -0.91
C SER A 21 19.99 4.98 -0.20
N PHE A 22 19.86 5.08 1.13
CA PHE A 22 19.31 4.01 1.95
C PHE A 22 18.12 4.54 2.76
N MET A 23 16.97 3.89 2.65
CA MET A 23 15.73 4.31 3.31
C MET A 23 15.16 3.18 4.13
N ALA A 24 15.13 3.38 5.45
CA ALA A 24 14.63 2.39 6.40
C ALA A 24 13.22 1.88 6.04
N HIS A 25 12.37 2.75 5.49
CA HIS A 25 11.04 2.38 5.02
C HIS A 25 11.08 1.33 3.89
N HIS A 26 11.85 1.56 2.83
CA HIS A 26 11.91 0.67 1.67
C HIS A 26 12.59 -0.67 2.00
N GLN A 27 13.65 -0.63 2.80
CA GLN A 27 14.29 -1.83 3.33
C GLN A 27 13.35 -2.61 4.26
N GLY A 28 12.66 -1.91 5.15
CA GLY A 28 11.65 -2.49 6.04
C GLY A 28 10.51 -3.16 5.27
N MET A 29 9.96 -2.49 4.25
CA MET A 29 8.92 -3.06 3.39
C MET A 29 9.38 -4.32 2.65
N SER A 30 10.61 -4.32 2.14
CA SER A 30 11.19 -5.50 1.46
C SER A 30 11.33 -6.69 2.40
N LEU A 31 11.84 -6.48 3.61
CA LEU A 31 11.97 -7.53 4.62
C LEU A 31 10.60 -8.04 5.10
N LEU A 32 9.64 -7.15 5.32
CA LEU A 32 8.28 -7.52 5.71
C LEU A 32 7.58 -8.36 4.63
N ALA A 33 7.79 -8.06 3.35
CA ALA A 33 7.25 -8.85 2.25
C ALA A 33 7.81 -10.28 2.21
N LEU A 34 9.12 -10.44 2.47
CA LEU A 34 9.74 -11.76 2.58
C LEU A 34 9.21 -12.52 3.81
N ALA A 35 9.15 -11.87 4.97
CA ALA A 35 8.63 -12.45 6.19
C ALA A 35 7.15 -12.85 6.04
N TYR A 36 6.35 -12.07 5.31
CA TYR A 36 4.96 -12.42 5.00
C TYR A 36 4.86 -13.80 4.33
N LEU A 37 5.67 -14.04 3.30
CA LEU A 37 5.63 -15.29 2.55
C LEU A 37 6.22 -16.46 3.34
N LEU A 38 7.38 -16.25 3.96
CA LEU A 38 8.15 -17.32 4.60
C LEU A 38 7.63 -17.72 5.98
N LEU A 39 7.03 -16.78 6.70
CA LEU A 39 6.57 -16.97 8.09
C LEU A 39 5.05 -16.91 8.20
N ASP A 40 4.36 -17.07 7.08
CA ASP A 40 2.91 -17.22 7.03
C ASP A 40 2.18 -16.01 7.65
N ARG A 41 2.48 -14.83 7.08
CA ARG A 41 1.78 -13.55 7.33
C ARG A 41 1.77 -13.07 8.79
N PRO A 42 2.91 -13.05 9.51
CA PRO A 42 2.92 -12.84 10.96
C PRO A 42 2.42 -11.45 11.38
N MET A 43 2.74 -10.39 10.62
CA MET A 43 2.31 -9.04 10.97
C MET A 43 0.82 -8.82 10.72
N GLN A 44 0.25 -9.46 9.69
CA GLN A 44 -1.18 -9.40 9.40
C GLN A 44 -1.95 -10.13 10.51
N ARG A 45 -1.54 -11.34 10.88
CA ARG A 45 -2.14 -12.08 12.01
C ARG A 45 -2.08 -11.29 13.30
N ARG A 46 -0.93 -10.65 13.57
CA ARG A 46 -0.76 -9.79 14.74
C ARG A 46 -1.76 -8.63 14.71
N PHE A 47 -1.93 -7.97 13.57
CA PHE A 47 -2.86 -6.84 13.45
C PHE A 47 -4.33 -7.31 13.51
N GLU A 48 -4.66 -8.42 12.84
CA GLU A 48 -5.98 -9.07 12.85
C GLU A 48 -6.39 -9.59 14.23
N SER A 49 -5.44 -9.80 15.16
CA SER A 49 -5.73 -10.21 16.54
C SER A 49 -6.18 -9.07 17.46
N GLU A 50 -6.09 -7.81 17.02
CA GLU A 50 -6.47 -6.65 17.83
C GLU A 50 -8.00 -6.46 17.82
N ALA A 51 -8.61 -6.25 19.00
CA ALA A 51 -10.05 -6.27 19.17
C ALA A 51 -10.78 -5.10 18.48
N LEU A 52 -10.21 -3.89 18.50
CA LEU A 52 -10.76 -2.74 17.78
C LEU A 52 -10.72 -2.99 16.27
N PHE A 53 -9.64 -3.58 15.75
CA PHE A 53 -9.52 -3.93 14.34
C PHE A 53 -10.56 -4.99 13.94
N GLN A 54 -10.74 -6.03 14.75
CA GLN A 54 -11.77 -7.05 14.52
C GLN A 54 -13.18 -6.44 14.50
N ALA A 55 -13.48 -5.51 15.40
CA ALA A 55 -14.79 -4.86 15.47
C ALA A 55 -15.16 -4.08 14.20
N ILE A 56 -14.16 -3.55 13.48
CA ILE A 56 -14.36 -2.77 12.26
C ILE A 56 -14.05 -3.55 10.97
N MET A 57 -13.55 -4.79 11.07
CA MET A 57 -13.06 -5.55 9.91
C MET A 57 -14.14 -5.77 8.84
N LEU A 58 -15.42 -5.89 9.24
CA LEU A 58 -16.54 -6.03 8.32
C LEU A 58 -16.77 -4.80 7.43
N LEU A 59 -16.35 -3.61 7.86
CA LEU A 59 -16.44 -2.39 7.05
C LEU A 59 -15.59 -2.49 5.78
N LEU A 60 -14.52 -3.29 5.79
CA LEU A 60 -13.70 -3.55 4.60
C LEU A 60 -14.45 -4.33 3.51
N GLN A 61 -15.59 -4.95 3.85
CA GLN A 61 -16.44 -5.69 2.92
C GLN A 61 -17.65 -4.89 2.43
N GLU A 62 -17.80 -3.63 2.87
CA GLU A 62 -18.89 -2.79 2.42
C GLU A 62 -18.79 -2.54 0.92
N ARG A 63 -19.94 -2.65 0.23
CA ARG A 63 -20.02 -2.27 -1.17
C ARG A 63 -19.93 -0.75 -1.26
N ILE A 64 -19.20 -0.26 -2.25
CA ILE A 64 -19.22 1.16 -2.61
C ILE A 64 -20.69 1.56 -2.80
N PRO A 65 -21.19 2.57 -2.06
CA PRO A 65 -22.56 3.02 -2.21
C PRO A 65 -22.80 3.42 -3.67
N LYS A 66 -23.74 2.74 -4.32
CA LYS A 66 -24.31 3.27 -5.57
C LYS A 66 -25.04 4.53 -5.15
N ALA A 67 -24.69 5.68 -5.72
CA ALA A 67 -25.36 6.94 -5.41
C ALA A 67 -26.87 6.72 -5.52
N THR A 68 -27.55 6.65 -4.39
CA THR A 68 -29.01 6.63 -4.36
C THR A 68 -29.42 7.94 -5.02
N ALA A 69 -30.19 7.87 -6.12
CA ALA A 69 -30.86 9.06 -6.62
C ALA A 69 -31.58 9.66 -5.42
N LEU A 70 -31.14 10.84 -5.00
CA LEU A 70 -31.83 11.63 -3.98
C LEU A 70 -33.23 11.85 -4.56
N PHE A 71 -34.20 11.07 -4.10
CA PHE A 71 -35.60 11.36 -4.39
C PHE A 71 -35.88 12.70 -3.71
N SER A 72 -35.90 13.77 -4.51
CA SER A 72 -36.48 15.03 -4.07
C SER A 72 -37.92 14.73 -3.69
N HIS A 73 -38.20 14.68 -2.39
CA HIS A 73 -39.57 14.76 -1.89
C HIS A 73 -40.13 16.10 -2.36
N THR A 74 -40.82 16.12 -3.50
CA THR A 74 -41.81 17.15 -3.78
C THR A 74 -43.00 16.84 -2.88
N ALA A 75 -43.02 17.48 -1.72
CA ALA A 75 -44.23 17.62 -0.92
C ALA A 75 -45.27 18.35 -1.80
N GLN A 76 -46.45 17.75 -1.93
CA GLN A 76 -47.63 18.37 -2.51
C GLN A 76 -48.73 18.37 -1.46
#